data_AF-Q8DW63-F1
#
_entry.id   AF-Q8DW63-F1
#
_cell.length_a   1.000
_cell.length_b   1.000
_cell.length_c   1.000
_cell.angle_alpha   90.00
_cell.angle_beta   90.00
_cell.angle_gamma   90.00
#
_symmetry.space_group_name_H-M   'P 1'
#
loop_
_entity.id
_entity.type
_entity.pdbx_description
1 polymer ?
#
loop_
_entity_poly.entity_id
_entity_poly.type
_entity_poly.pdbx_seq_one_letter_code
_entity_poly.pdbx_strand_id
1 'polypeptide(L)'
;MVEINLNYCKASYRKVYDNFLFSSRLYVSDLMMLKRLCQSSLCRLEKLCKQFLRQDKVVTYYLMLPYKRAIEAFYQELKERS
;
A
#
# COMPACT_ATOMS: atom_id res chain seq x y z
N MET A 1 -24.80 -37.58 43.48
CA MET A 1 -23.55 -37.42 42.70
C MET A 1 -23.92 -37.40 41.24
N VAL A 2 -23.57 -36.36 40.48
CA VAL A 2 -23.73 -36.37 39.02
C VAL A 2 -22.66 -37.31 38.48
N GLU A 3 -23.05 -38.44 37.90
CA GLU A 3 -22.12 -39.31 37.18
C GLU A 3 -21.60 -38.55 35.96
N ILE A 4 -20.35 -38.10 36.05
CA ILE A 4 -19.68 -37.46 34.92
C ILE A 4 -19.40 -38.54 33.90
N ASN A 5 -20.18 -38.56 32.82
CA ASN A 5 -19.92 -39.40 31.67
C ASN A 5 -18.63 -38.91 30.97
N LEU A 6 -17.52 -39.53 31.33
CA LEU A 6 -16.18 -39.23 30.80
C LEU A 6 -16.11 -39.25 29.28
N ASN A 7 -16.90 -40.11 28.62
CA ASN A 7 -16.94 -40.18 27.16
C ASN A 7 -17.63 -38.96 26.55
N TYR A 8 -18.72 -38.49 27.17
CA TYR A 8 -19.40 -37.26 26.78
C TYR A 8 -18.47 -36.04 26.92
N CYS A 9 -17.75 -35.94 28.03
CA CYS A 9 -16.78 -34.86 28.24
C CYS A 9 -15.65 -34.91 27.20
N LYS A 10 -15.05 -36.08 26.96
CA LYS A 10 -14.00 -36.26 25.95
C LYS A 10 -14.47 -35.88 24.54
N ALA A 11 -15.68 -36.30 24.15
CA ALA A 11 -16.26 -35.96 22.86
C ALA A 11 -16.51 -34.45 22.72
N SER A 12 -16.99 -33.81 23.79
CA SER A 12 -17.24 -32.37 23.83
C SER A 12 -15.94 -31.56 23.73
N TYR A 13 -14.91 -31.95 24.48
CA TYR A 13 -13.59 -31.34 24.40
C TYR A 13 -12.96 -31.49 23.02
N ARG A 14 -13.12 -32.65 22.38
CA ARG A 14 -12.62 -32.87 21.02
C ARG A 14 -13.27 -31.91 20.02
N LYS A 15 -14.59 -31.71 20.10
CA LYS A 15 -15.30 -30.73 19.25
C LYS A 15 -14.80 -29.30 19.47
N VAL A 16 -14.56 -28.89 20.71
CA VAL A 16 -14.01 -27.56 21.02
C VAL A 16 -12.61 -27.40 20.42
N TYR A 17 -11.77 -28.42 20.56
CA TYR A 17 -10.42 -28.42 19.99
C TYR A 17 -10.44 -28.37 18.45
N ASP A 18 -11.30 -29.15 17.80
CA ASP A 18 -11.43 -29.16 16.34
C ASP A 18 -11.90 -27.78 15.83
N ASN A 19 -12.84 -27.14 16.52
CA ASN A 19 -13.28 -25.78 16.20
C ASN A 19 -12.16 -24.75 16.39
N PHE A 20 -11.38 -24.85 17.47
CA PHE A 20 -10.23 -23.98 17.69
C PHE A 20 -9.18 -24.15 16.57
N LEU A 21 -8.92 -25.39 16.16
CA LEU A 21 -8.00 -25.68 15.06
C LEU A 21 -8.50 -25.13 13.72
N PHE A 22 -9.81 -25.21 13.47
CA PHE A 22 -10.41 -24.62 12.28
C PHE A 22 -10.28 -23.08 12.28
N SER A 23 -10.67 -22.43 13.37
CA SER A 23 -10.59 -20.96 13.49
C SER A 23 -9.15 -20.44 13.40
N SER A 24 -8.19 -21.14 14.01
CA SER A 24 -6.77 -20.76 13.91
C SER A 24 -6.24 -20.86 12.47
N ARG A 25 -6.65 -21.88 11.70
CA ARG A 25 -6.30 -21.99 10.28
C ARG A 25 -6.89 -20.85 9.44
N LEU A 26 -8.15 -20.47 9.69
CA LEU A 26 -8.77 -19.32 9.03
C LEU A 26 -8.01 -18.03 9.33
N TYR A 27 -7.70 -17.78 10.61
CA TYR A 27 -6.95 -16.59 11.01
C TYR A 27 -5.59 -16.48 10.33
N VAL A 28 -4.84 -17.59 10.20
CA VAL A 28 -3.56 -17.60 9.48
C VAL A 28 -3.75 -17.29 7.99
N SER A 29 -4.80 -17.84 7.36
CA SER A 29 -5.13 -17.55 5.97
C SER A 29 -5.47 -16.06 5.77
N ASP A 30 -6.28 -15.49 6.66
CA ASP A 30 -6.67 -14.08 6.61
C ASP A 30 -5.47 -13.15 6.78
N LEU A 31 -4.54 -13.48 7.70
CA LEU A 31 -3.28 -12.73 7.83
C LEU A 31 -2.44 -12.76 6.56
N MET A 32 -2.36 -13.93 5.90
CA MET A 32 -1.63 -14.05 4.63
C MET A 32 -2.30 -13.24 3.52
N MET A 33 -3.63 -13.25 3.46
CA MET A 33 -4.39 -12.44 2.50
C MET A 33 -4.19 -10.95 2.76
N LEU A 34 -4.28 -10.51 4.01
CA LEU A 34 -4.05 -9.12 4.40
C LEU A 34 -2.64 -8.66 4.00
N LYS A 35 -1.62 -9.48 4.26
CA LYS A 35 -0.23 -9.17 3.87
C LYS A 35 -0.10 -8.98 2.35
N ARG A 36 -0.73 -9.85 1.55
CA ARG A 36 -0.74 -9.73 0.08
C ARG A 36 -1.47 -8.47 -0.38
N LEU A 37 -2.61 -8.13 0.25
CA LEU A 37 -3.35 -6.91 -0.04
C LEU A 37 -2.52 -5.67 0.28
N CYS A 38 -1.87 -5.62 1.44
CA CYS A 38 -0.96 -4.52 1.80
C CYS A 38 0.16 -4.35 0.76
N GLN A 39 0.81 -5.44 0.36
CA GLN A 39 1.88 -5.39 -0.64
C GLN A 39 1.37 -4.90 -2.01
N SER A 40 0.20 -5.37 -2.44
CA SER A 40 -0.45 -4.93 -3.69
C SER A 40 -0.78 -3.44 -3.66
N SER A 41 -1.39 -2.98 -2.55
CA SER A 41 -1.74 -1.58 -2.33
C SER A 41 -0.51 -0.68 -2.33
N LEU A 42 0.57 -1.08 -1.65
CA LEU A 42 1.84 -0.34 -1.65
C LEU A 42 2.42 -0.21 -3.05
N CYS A 43 2.45 -1.30 -3.83
CA CYS A 43 2.93 -1.26 -5.22
C CYS A 43 2.09 -0.31 -6.09
N ARG A 44 0.76 -0.31 -5.92
CA ARG A 44 -0.13 0.58 -6.66
C ARG A 44 0.09 2.04 -6.26
N LEU A 45 0.29 2.31 -4.98
CA LEU A 45 0.57 3.65 -4.45
C LEU A 45 1.91 4.19 -4.97
N GLU A 46 2.94 3.35 -5.03
CA GLU A 46 4.24 3.71 -5.61
C GLU A 46 4.12 4.05 -7.11
N LYS A 47 3.33 3.28 -7.88
CA LYS A 47 3.06 3.58 -9.30
C LYS A 47 2.34 4.91 -9.46
N LEU A 48 1.32 5.18 -8.65
CA LEU A 48 0.60 6.45 -8.67
C LEU A 48 1.52 7.63 -8.31
N CYS A 49 2.36 7.47 -7.29
CA CYS A 49 3.34 8.48 -6.91
C CYS A 49 4.33 8.78 -8.06
N LYS A 50 4.85 7.74 -8.73
CA LYS A 50 5.72 7.91 -9.91
C LYS A 50 5.01 8.63 -11.06
N GLN A 51 3.73 8.34 -11.30
CA GLN A 51 2.93 9.03 -12.31
C GLN A 51 2.71 10.50 -11.95
N PHE A 52 2.33 10.77 -10.70
CA PHE A 52 2.15 12.12 -10.17
C PHE A 52 3.42 12.95 -10.34
N LEU A 53 4.58 12.45 -9.90
CA LEU A 53 5.85 13.16 -10.04
C LEU A 53 6.25 13.43 -11.50
N ARG A 54 5.89 12.53 -12.43
CA ARG A 54 6.12 12.76 -13.87
C ARG A 54 5.22 13.87 -14.40
N GLN A 55 3.94 13.85 -14.05
CA GLN A 55 3.00 14.91 -14.44
C GLN A 55 3.40 16.25 -13.82
N ASP A 56 3.77 16.26 -12.55
CA ASP A 56 4.19 17.46 -11.83
C ASP A 56 5.45 18.10 -12.44
N LYS A 57 6.44 17.30 -12.83
CA LYS A 57 7.60 17.79 -13.60
C LYS A 57 7.19 18.43 -14.92
N VAL A 58 6.25 17.84 -15.65
CA VAL A 58 5.74 18.38 -16.92
C VAL A 58 5.02 19.70 -16.67
N VAL A 59 4.14 19.75 -15.68
CA VAL A 59 3.40 20.97 -15.31
C VAL A 59 4.36 22.07 -14.87
N THR A 60 5.30 21.76 -13.98
CA THR A 60 6.30 22.72 -13.49
C THR A 60 7.19 23.24 -14.62
N TYR A 61 7.61 22.38 -15.55
CA TYR A 61 8.37 22.80 -16.73
C TYR A 61 7.59 23.81 -17.58
N TYR A 62 6.32 23.53 -17.88
CA TYR A 62 5.49 24.45 -18.68
C TYR A 62 5.20 25.76 -17.96
N LEU A 63 5.02 25.74 -16.63
CA LEU A 63 4.84 26.94 -15.81
C LEU A 63 6.13 27.78 -15.74
N MET A 64 7.30 27.15 -15.70
CA MET A 64 8.60 27.84 -15.62
C MET A 64 9.14 28.31 -16.97
N LEU A 65 8.63 27.76 -18.08
CA LEU A 65 9.10 28.06 -19.44
C LEU A 65 9.05 29.55 -19.82
N PRO A 66 7.99 30.33 -19.50
CA PRO A 66 7.94 31.76 -19.78
C PRO A 66 9.03 32.54 -19.04
N TYR A 67 9.26 32.23 -17.77
CA TYR A 67 10.31 32.85 -16.95
C TYR A 67 11.70 32.53 -17.49
N LYS A 68 11.95 31.27 -17.87
CA LYS A 68 13.20 30.87 -18.51
C LYS A 68 13.47 31.67 -19.79
N ARG A 69 12.45 31.80 -20.66
CA ARG A 69 12.57 32.58 -21.91
C ARG A 69 12.83 34.07 -21.65
N ALA A 70 12.18 34.65 -20.66
CA ALA A 70 12.41 36.05 -20.27
C ALA A 70 13.85 36.28 -19.78
N ILE A 71 14.37 35.36 -18.96
CA ILE A 71 15.77 35.42 -18.49
C ILE A 71 16.74 35.27 -19.66
N GLU A 72 16.50 34.33 -20.57
CA GLU A 72 17.35 34.13 -21.77
C GLU A 72 17.36 35.36 -22.67
N ALA A 73 16.20 35.99 -22.92
CA ALA A 73 16.12 37.22 -23.69
C ALA A 73 16.90 38.37 -23.03
N PHE A 74 16.76 38.55 -21.72
CA PHE A 74 17.49 39.55 -20.97
C PHE A 74 19.02 39.33 -21.03
N TYR A 75 19.46 38.07 -20.94
CA TYR A 75 20.87 37.73 -21.09
C TYR A 75 21.42 38.01 -22.49
N GLN A 76 20.63 37.80 -23.55
CA GLN A 76 21.03 38.13 -24.92
C GLN A 76 21.16 39.64 -25.09
N GLU A 77 20.20 40.42 -24.60
CA GLU A 77 20.29 41.90 -24.63
C GLU A 77 21.53 42.42 -23.90
N LEU A 78 21.88 41.83 -22.75
CA LEU A 78 23.10 42.20 -22.03
C LEU A 78 24.37 41.90 -22.84
N LYS A 79 24.38 40.78 -23.55
CA LYS A 79 25.52 40.33 -24.35
C LYS A 79 25.71 41.16 -25.63
N GLU A 80 24.63 41.69 -26.20
CA GLU A 80 24.69 42.60 -27.35
C GLU A 80 25.10 44.04 -26.96
N ARG A 81 24.96 44.40 -25.68
CA ARG A 81 25.36 45.71 -25.13
C ARG A 81 26.81 45.76 -24.64
N SER A 82 27.48 44.62 -24.50
CA SER A 82 28.88 44.48 -24.10
C SER A 82 29.78 44.29 -25.31
#